data_AF-D8M916-F1
#
_entry.id   AF-D8M916-F1
#
_cell.length_a   1.000
_cell.length_b   1.000
_cell.length_c   1.000
_cell.angle_alpha   90.00
_cell.angle_beta   90.00
_cell.angle_gamma   90.00
#
_symmetry.space_group_name_H-M   'P 1'
#
loop_
_entity.id
_entity.type
_entity.pdbx_description
1 polymer ?
#
loop_
_entity_poly.entity_id
_entity_poly.type
_entity_poly.pdbx_seq_one_letter_code
_entity_poly.pdbx_strand_id
1 'polypeptide(L)'
;MKPPSKWTQQIKAIFGIQNYWKVVIFRKIFFFFCKWITMRSAIICLVLACSLATSINKDFFSEAFKFVNVSYVKSPGFPRRSYNHPANEDVKYCGTYESWCFPKKGISAKFDMKLLGMMHHDPVYMAYTTHEYISENCVDQFAVSTTIQSPVKFVESNEQYMEITYEKILINFHMQELLDMITCTEPLDLDTDYDITTISCKDGMGNDFFYELKLFLGRKMNVEVEFGEKTATYDGLPFDRLSDTGCTCAKDIIKKSASMIPKAVPKATETKNEDIKFCGRYSTGCVSSPLVSMQADMKILGMMHKNPIYLQYPLSVYLGDQCTEATEMTVVTVSGPLQFKNDVEKSVTVTVDKVLMKFTNEMMISQYTCSEPLELNKEYDVTTLDCKDEEGNDPFADMKSQIGVPTDVEMAFGEKSLTFKDPEGEEPLVLERLGDEGCTCYKNLRA
;
A
#
# COMPACT_ATOMS: atom_id res chain seq x y z
N MET A 1 -0.60 23.12 -82.52
CA MET A 1 -0.86 21.92 -81.68
C MET A 1 0.35 21.69 -80.79
N LYS A 2 0.18 21.37 -79.48
CA LYS A 2 1.30 21.00 -78.59
C LYS A 2 1.60 19.50 -78.73
N PRO A 3 2.88 19.06 -78.64
CA PRO A 3 3.22 17.63 -78.66
C PRO A 3 2.73 16.92 -77.37
N PRO A 4 2.41 15.62 -77.45
CA PRO A 4 1.97 14.83 -76.28
C PRO A 4 3.12 14.57 -75.30
N SER A 5 2.80 14.46 -74.01
CA SER A 5 3.80 14.20 -72.95
C SER A 5 4.40 12.79 -73.02
N LYS A 6 5.67 12.63 -72.59
CA LYS A 6 6.42 11.35 -72.59
C LYS A 6 5.63 10.19 -71.97
N TRP A 7 4.90 10.44 -70.89
CA TRP A 7 4.06 9.42 -70.21
C TRP A 7 2.96 8.84 -71.13
N THR A 8 2.41 9.66 -72.03
CA THR A 8 1.37 9.23 -72.98
C THR A 8 1.94 8.30 -74.06
N GLN A 9 3.23 8.45 -74.41
CA GLN A 9 3.90 7.56 -75.35
C GLN A 9 4.24 6.20 -74.70
N GLN A 10 4.64 6.18 -73.43
CA GLN A 10 4.94 4.93 -72.71
C GLN A 10 3.71 4.03 -72.55
N ILE A 11 2.52 4.56 -72.21
CA ILE A 11 1.29 3.74 -72.11
C ILE A 11 0.91 3.12 -73.46
N LYS A 12 1.07 3.86 -74.58
CA LYS A 12 0.79 3.33 -75.91
C LYS A 12 1.71 2.15 -76.28
N ALA A 13 2.97 2.21 -75.86
CA ALA A 13 3.95 1.15 -76.12
C ALA A 13 3.68 -0.13 -75.30
N ILE A 14 3.27 0.00 -74.03
CA ILE A 14 3.09 -1.16 -73.13
C ILE A 14 1.76 -1.90 -73.39
N PHE A 15 0.68 -1.18 -73.75
CA PHE A 15 -0.67 -1.77 -73.87
C PHE A 15 -1.26 -1.79 -75.28
N GLY A 16 -0.53 -1.32 -76.32
CA GLY A 16 -1.00 -1.36 -77.71
C GLY A 16 -2.21 -0.46 -78.03
N ILE A 17 -2.61 0.42 -77.12
CA ILE A 17 -3.84 1.23 -77.24
C ILE A 17 -3.60 2.43 -78.15
N GLN A 18 -3.95 2.31 -79.44
CA GLN A 18 -3.76 3.41 -80.40
C GLN A 18 -4.64 4.65 -80.11
N ASN A 19 -5.77 4.48 -79.43
CA ASN A 19 -6.81 5.50 -79.32
C ASN A 19 -6.77 6.30 -77.99
N TYR A 20 -6.56 7.63 -78.07
CA TYR A 20 -6.27 8.52 -76.92
C TYR A 20 -7.38 8.51 -75.84
N TRP A 21 -8.65 8.47 -76.25
CA TRP A 21 -9.80 8.42 -75.35
C TRP A 21 -9.83 7.17 -74.45
N LYS A 22 -9.38 6.01 -74.94
CA LYS A 22 -9.35 4.77 -74.14
C LYS A 22 -8.34 4.87 -72.98
N VAL A 23 -7.21 5.56 -73.17
CA VAL A 23 -6.19 5.78 -72.12
C VAL A 23 -6.73 6.68 -70.99
N VAL A 24 -7.52 7.71 -71.32
CA VAL A 24 -8.13 8.60 -70.32
C VAL A 24 -9.18 7.87 -69.48
N ILE A 25 -9.99 7.02 -70.11
CA ILE A 25 -11.00 6.18 -69.42
C ILE A 25 -10.31 5.15 -68.51
N PHE A 26 -9.30 4.45 -69.01
CA PHE A 26 -8.56 3.46 -68.21
C PHE A 26 -7.89 4.09 -66.98
N ARG A 27 -7.31 5.29 -67.13
CA ARG A 27 -6.73 6.05 -66.02
C ARG A 27 -7.77 6.45 -64.96
N LYS A 28 -9.00 6.82 -65.36
CA LYS A 28 -10.09 7.09 -64.40
C LYS A 28 -10.55 5.83 -63.68
N ILE A 29 -10.74 4.71 -64.39
CA ILE A 29 -11.18 3.44 -63.81
C ILE A 29 -10.13 2.89 -62.84
N PHE A 30 -8.84 2.92 -63.20
CA PHE A 30 -7.75 2.45 -62.35
C PHE A 30 -7.62 3.28 -61.06
N PHE A 31 -7.71 4.61 -61.16
CA PHE A 31 -7.75 5.47 -59.95
C PHE A 31 -8.99 5.21 -59.08
N PHE A 32 -10.15 4.92 -59.68
CA PHE A 32 -11.34 4.54 -58.93
C PHE A 32 -11.14 3.20 -58.20
N PHE A 33 -10.63 2.18 -58.89
CA PHE A 33 -10.35 0.86 -58.30
C PHE A 33 -9.32 0.93 -57.17
N CYS A 34 -8.18 1.61 -57.36
CA CYS A 34 -7.18 1.78 -56.31
C CYS A 34 -7.75 2.51 -55.09
N LYS A 35 -8.56 3.56 -55.28
CA LYS A 35 -9.19 4.31 -54.18
C LYS A 35 -10.29 3.50 -53.47
N TRP A 36 -10.98 2.62 -54.18
CA TRP A 36 -12.02 1.74 -53.62
C TRP A 36 -11.43 0.56 -52.84
N ILE A 37 -10.31 -0.01 -53.33
CA ILE A 37 -9.55 -1.05 -52.61
C ILE A 37 -8.93 -0.48 -51.34
N THR A 38 -8.26 0.69 -51.39
CA THR A 38 -7.69 1.29 -50.17
C THR A 38 -8.76 1.71 -49.16
N MET A 39 -9.92 2.24 -49.59
CA MET A 39 -11.04 2.46 -48.66
C MET A 39 -11.56 1.16 -48.04
N ARG A 40 -11.73 0.08 -48.82
CA ARG A 40 -12.24 -1.19 -48.27
C ARG A 40 -11.22 -1.87 -47.36
N SER A 41 -9.94 -1.87 -47.69
CA SER A 41 -8.90 -2.39 -46.79
C SER A 41 -8.75 -1.53 -45.54
N ALA A 42 -8.81 -0.19 -45.65
CA ALA A 42 -8.79 0.69 -44.48
C ALA A 42 -10.01 0.46 -43.59
N ILE A 43 -11.23 0.40 -44.15
CA ILE A 43 -12.47 0.14 -43.40
C ILE A 43 -12.47 -1.27 -42.80
N ILE A 44 -11.96 -2.29 -43.49
CA ILE A 44 -11.86 -3.65 -42.94
C ILE A 44 -10.82 -3.70 -41.82
N CYS A 45 -9.67 -3.02 -41.94
CA CYS A 45 -8.72 -2.88 -40.84
C CYS A 45 -9.27 -2.05 -39.67
N LEU A 46 -10.07 -1.00 -39.92
CA LEU A 46 -10.70 -0.20 -38.87
C LEU A 46 -11.84 -0.97 -38.18
N VAL A 47 -12.62 -1.74 -38.94
CA VAL A 47 -13.66 -2.62 -38.39
C VAL A 47 -13.03 -3.81 -37.65
N LEU A 48 -11.92 -4.39 -38.13
CA LEU A 48 -11.19 -5.43 -37.40
C LEU A 48 -10.50 -4.87 -36.15
N ALA A 49 -9.83 -3.72 -36.23
CA ALA A 49 -9.22 -3.07 -35.08
C ALA A 49 -10.27 -2.68 -34.04
N CYS A 50 -11.38 -2.04 -34.45
CA CYS A 50 -12.48 -1.71 -33.53
C CYS A 50 -13.23 -2.95 -33.02
N SER A 51 -13.36 -4.05 -33.77
CA SER A 51 -14.04 -5.26 -33.28
C SER A 51 -13.15 -6.17 -32.42
N LEU A 52 -11.83 -6.18 -32.63
CA LEU A 52 -10.86 -6.75 -31.69
C LEU A 52 -10.77 -5.90 -30.43
N ALA A 53 -10.60 -4.57 -30.56
CA ALA A 53 -10.52 -3.64 -29.43
C ALA A 53 -11.84 -3.40 -28.68
N THR A 54 -12.97 -3.98 -29.13
CA THR A 54 -14.24 -4.00 -28.36
C THR A 54 -14.61 -5.38 -27.85
N SER A 55 -14.21 -6.47 -28.53
CA SER A 55 -14.44 -7.84 -28.03
C SER A 55 -13.45 -8.23 -26.93
N ILE A 56 -12.16 -7.90 -27.09
CA ILE A 56 -11.16 -8.04 -26.01
C ILE A 56 -11.57 -7.17 -24.81
N ASN A 57 -12.07 -5.97 -25.06
CA ASN A 57 -12.35 -4.94 -24.05
C ASN A 57 -13.21 -5.41 -22.86
N LYS A 58 -14.39 -5.99 -23.13
CA LYS A 58 -15.29 -6.42 -22.05
C LYS A 58 -14.94 -7.81 -21.54
N ASP A 59 -14.58 -8.74 -22.43
CA ASP A 59 -14.35 -10.13 -22.05
C ASP A 59 -13.02 -10.28 -21.29
N PHE A 60 -11.97 -9.50 -21.63
CA PHE A 60 -10.72 -9.46 -20.85
C PHE A 60 -10.98 -8.99 -19.43
N PHE A 61 -11.45 -7.74 -19.23
CA PHE A 61 -11.63 -7.20 -17.88
C PHE A 61 -12.72 -7.92 -17.07
N SER A 62 -13.75 -8.48 -17.72
CA SER A 62 -14.74 -9.31 -17.02
C SER A 62 -14.17 -10.67 -16.62
N GLU A 63 -13.29 -11.30 -17.40
CA GLU A 63 -12.65 -12.58 -17.02
C GLU A 63 -11.46 -12.41 -16.06
N ALA A 64 -10.77 -11.26 -16.14
CA ALA A 64 -9.77 -10.73 -15.22
C ALA A 64 -10.36 -10.53 -13.81
N PHE A 65 -11.33 -9.61 -13.66
CA PHE A 65 -11.95 -9.34 -12.36
C PHE A 65 -12.72 -10.56 -11.76
N LYS A 66 -12.95 -11.63 -12.53
CA LYS A 66 -13.37 -12.92 -11.97
C LYS A 66 -12.25 -13.67 -11.23
N PHE A 67 -10.99 -13.52 -11.59
CA PHE A 67 -9.85 -14.06 -10.83
C PHE A 67 -9.67 -13.36 -9.47
N VAL A 68 -10.00 -12.07 -9.38
CA VAL A 68 -10.00 -11.30 -8.12
C VAL A 68 -10.97 -11.89 -7.08
N ASN A 69 -12.01 -12.62 -7.52
CA ASN A 69 -12.84 -13.45 -6.65
C ASN A 69 -12.51 -14.94 -6.84
N VAL A 70 -11.74 -15.47 -5.89
CA VAL A 70 -11.15 -16.81 -5.93
C VAL A 70 -12.17 -17.93 -6.15
N SER A 71 -13.42 -17.77 -5.68
CA SER A 71 -14.48 -18.77 -5.83
C SER A 71 -14.87 -19.06 -7.30
N TYR A 72 -14.47 -18.22 -8.25
CA TYR A 72 -14.63 -18.49 -9.68
C TYR A 72 -13.47 -19.31 -10.29
N VAL A 73 -12.34 -19.45 -9.58
CA VAL A 73 -11.14 -20.18 -10.03
C VAL A 73 -11.24 -21.65 -9.62
N LYS A 74 -12.10 -22.41 -10.32
CA LYS A 74 -12.26 -23.85 -10.05
C LYS A 74 -11.01 -24.65 -10.42
N SER A 75 -10.15 -24.88 -9.43
CA SER A 75 -9.04 -25.83 -9.53
C SER A 75 -9.54 -27.27 -9.77
N PRO A 76 -9.14 -27.95 -10.86
CA PRO A 76 -9.52 -29.33 -11.10
C PRO A 76 -8.62 -30.28 -10.30
N GLY A 77 -9.15 -30.82 -9.20
CA GLY A 77 -8.68 -32.11 -8.67
C GLY A 77 -7.40 -32.11 -7.84
N PHE A 78 -7.09 -31.02 -7.12
CA PHE A 78 -6.12 -31.12 -6.03
C PHE A 78 -6.65 -32.06 -4.93
N PRO A 79 -5.83 -32.99 -4.42
CA PRO A 79 -6.24 -33.82 -3.29
C PRO A 79 -6.34 -32.95 -2.04
N ARG A 80 -7.58 -32.68 -1.59
CA ARG A 80 -7.85 -32.13 -0.25
C ARG A 80 -7.23 -33.04 0.80
N ARG A 81 -6.00 -32.73 1.23
CA ARG A 81 -5.44 -33.28 2.46
C ARG A 81 -5.90 -32.36 3.58
N SER A 82 -7.00 -32.76 4.21
CA SER A 82 -7.40 -32.20 5.50
C SER A 82 -6.22 -32.32 6.47
N TYR A 83 -5.50 -31.22 6.61
CA TYR A 83 -4.61 -30.99 7.73
C TYR A 83 -5.47 -30.33 8.79
N ASN A 84 -6.09 -31.17 9.63
CA ASN A 84 -6.64 -30.72 10.91
C ASN A 84 -5.62 -29.80 11.58
N HIS A 85 -6.10 -28.68 12.14
CA HIS A 85 -5.33 -27.73 12.94
C HIS A 85 -4.35 -28.52 13.83
N PRO A 86 -3.05 -28.59 13.47
CA PRO A 86 -2.17 -29.44 14.22
C PRO A 86 -1.85 -28.68 15.50
N ALA A 87 -1.91 -29.36 16.65
CA ALA A 87 -1.30 -28.88 17.89
C ALA A 87 0.25 -28.98 17.80
N ASN A 88 0.81 -28.67 16.63
CA ASN A 88 2.24 -28.58 16.36
C ASN A 88 2.59 -27.11 16.40
N GLU A 89 3.46 -26.74 17.34
CA GLU A 89 3.92 -25.39 17.57
C GLU A 89 4.68 -24.78 16.35
N ASP A 90 5.03 -25.59 15.34
CA ASP A 90 5.84 -25.18 14.19
C ASP A 90 5.10 -24.50 13.01
N VAL A 91 3.76 -24.48 12.97
CA VAL A 91 3.03 -23.89 11.82
C VAL A 91 2.96 -22.37 11.94
N LYS A 92 3.57 -21.66 10.97
CA LYS A 92 3.51 -20.19 10.87
C LYS A 92 2.39 -19.77 9.91
N TYR A 93 1.38 -19.07 10.43
CA TYR A 93 0.25 -18.54 9.66
C TYR A 93 0.60 -17.26 8.89
N CYS A 94 1.46 -16.42 9.48
CA CYS A 94 2.05 -15.25 8.83
C CYS A 94 3.09 -15.62 7.77
N GLY A 95 3.35 -14.72 6.82
CA GLY A 95 4.38 -14.87 5.80
C GLY A 95 3.92 -14.43 4.40
N THR A 96 4.82 -14.61 3.42
CA THR A 96 4.50 -14.41 1.99
C THR A 96 4.35 -15.76 1.31
N TYR A 97 3.28 -15.90 0.53
CA TYR A 97 2.87 -17.10 -0.18
C TYR A 97 2.60 -16.74 -1.64
N GLU A 98 2.83 -17.68 -2.55
CA GLU A 98 2.70 -17.50 -4.00
C GLU A 98 2.01 -18.72 -4.61
N SER A 99 1.07 -18.48 -5.52
CA SER A 99 0.36 -19.54 -6.24
C SER A 99 1.09 -19.97 -7.50
N TRP A 100 0.69 -21.13 -8.02
CA TRP A 100 1.06 -21.53 -9.36
C TRP A 100 0.36 -20.66 -10.41
N CYS A 101 0.83 -20.72 -11.66
CA CYS A 101 0.17 -20.05 -12.77
C CYS A 101 -1.13 -20.77 -13.16
N PHE A 102 -2.25 -20.03 -13.25
CA PHE A 102 -3.56 -20.53 -13.65
C PHE A 102 -3.90 -20.09 -15.09
N PRO A 103 -3.73 -20.98 -16.09
CA PRO A 103 -4.02 -20.68 -17.50
C PRO A 103 -5.53 -20.63 -17.80
N LYS A 104 -5.95 -19.67 -18.63
CA LYS A 104 -7.35 -19.51 -19.08
C LYS A 104 -7.45 -18.81 -20.43
N LYS A 105 -7.26 -19.55 -21.53
CA LYS A 105 -7.52 -19.14 -22.93
C LYS A 105 -7.09 -17.70 -23.27
N GLY A 106 -5.81 -17.51 -23.58
CA GLY A 106 -5.23 -16.22 -23.95
C GLY A 106 -4.89 -15.29 -22.79
N ILE A 107 -5.33 -15.61 -21.56
CA ILE A 107 -4.87 -14.98 -20.32
C ILE A 107 -4.42 -16.05 -19.31
N SER A 108 -3.63 -15.63 -18.32
CA SER A 108 -3.33 -16.42 -17.13
C SER A 108 -3.24 -15.54 -15.90
N ALA A 109 -3.45 -16.11 -14.72
CA ALA A 109 -3.37 -15.41 -13.45
C ALA A 109 -2.38 -16.10 -12.51
N LYS A 110 -1.66 -15.30 -11.71
CA LYS A 110 -0.87 -15.75 -10.58
C LYS A 110 -1.30 -14.95 -9.34
N PHE A 111 -1.26 -15.56 -8.17
CA PHE A 111 -1.73 -14.94 -6.94
C PHE A 111 -0.64 -14.92 -5.89
N ASP A 112 -0.40 -13.74 -5.31
CA ASP A 112 0.49 -13.57 -4.18
C ASP A 112 -0.36 -13.23 -2.95
N MET A 113 -0.09 -13.89 -1.83
CA MET A 113 -0.80 -13.68 -0.57
C MET A 113 0.22 -13.38 0.52
N LYS A 114 0.12 -12.21 1.14
CA LYS A 114 0.94 -11.79 2.27
C LYS A 114 0.07 -11.69 3.52
N LEU A 115 0.28 -12.59 4.46
CA LEU A 115 -0.41 -12.63 5.74
C LEU A 115 0.47 -11.99 6.80
N LEU A 116 -0.08 -10.96 7.46
CA LEU A 116 0.58 -10.23 8.54
C LEU A 116 0.04 -10.71 9.88
N GLY A 117 0.94 -11.14 10.74
CA GLY A 117 0.62 -11.58 12.10
C GLY A 117 1.88 -11.69 12.94
N MET A 118 1.72 -12.07 14.20
CA MET A 118 2.86 -12.53 14.99
C MET A 118 3.09 -14.02 14.82
N MET A 119 4.34 -14.45 15.02
CA MET A 119 4.65 -15.87 14.93
C MET A 119 3.78 -16.68 15.90
N HIS A 120 3.31 -17.84 15.44
CA HIS A 120 2.48 -18.77 16.20
C HIS A 120 1.10 -18.22 16.64
N HIS A 121 0.69 -17.06 16.12
CA HIS A 121 -0.64 -16.49 16.29
C HIS A 121 -1.35 -16.30 14.95
N ASP A 122 -2.67 -16.13 15.03
CA ASP A 122 -3.53 -15.81 13.90
C ASP A 122 -3.04 -14.57 13.14
N PRO A 123 -3.15 -14.52 11.80
CA PRO A 123 -2.92 -13.28 11.07
C PRO A 123 -4.07 -12.32 11.36
N VAL A 124 -3.77 -11.02 11.38
CA VAL A 124 -4.76 -9.95 11.55
C VAL A 124 -5.02 -9.17 10.27
N TYR A 125 -4.14 -9.33 9.28
CA TYR A 125 -4.27 -8.65 8.00
C TYR A 125 -3.73 -9.49 6.84
N MET A 126 -4.35 -9.32 5.68
CA MET A 126 -3.98 -9.96 4.43
C MET A 126 -3.88 -8.90 3.32
N ALA A 127 -2.78 -8.95 2.57
CA ALA A 127 -2.74 -8.41 1.21
C ALA A 127 -2.78 -9.59 0.23
N TYR A 128 -3.78 -9.60 -0.65
CA TYR A 128 -3.98 -10.61 -1.69
C TYR A 128 -3.89 -9.94 -3.06
N THR A 129 -2.82 -10.22 -3.80
CA THR A 129 -2.55 -9.64 -5.11
C THR A 129 -2.79 -10.65 -6.22
N THR A 130 -3.59 -10.25 -7.20
CA THR A 130 -3.77 -11.00 -8.46
C THR A 130 -2.92 -10.34 -9.54
N HIS A 131 -1.99 -11.08 -10.14
CA HIS A 131 -1.20 -10.69 -11.30
C HIS A 131 -1.78 -11.33 -12.57
N GLU A 132 -2.18 -10.51 -13.53
CA GLU A 132 -2.88 -10.95 -14.74
C GLU A 132 -2.01 -10.79 -15.98
N TYR A 133 -1.79 -11.87 -16.72
CA TYR A 133 -0.87 -11.92 -17.86
C TYR A 133 -1.65 -12.08 -19.16
N ILE A 134 -1.27 -11.33 -20.21
CA ILE A 134 -1.79 -11.53 -21.59
C ILE A 134 -0.99 -12.66 -22.29
N SER A 135 -0.78 -13.76 -21.58
CA SER A 135 -0.23 -15.00 -22.10
C SER A 135 -0.74 -16.18 -21.30
N GLU A 136 -0.57 -17.41 -21.80
CA GLU A 136 -1.15 -18.60 -21.16
C GLU A 136 -0.28 -19.20 -20.06
N ASN A 137 0.93 -18.71 -19.80
CA ASN A 137 1.92 -19.40 -18.94
C ASN A 137 2.57 -18.52 -17.85
N CYS A 138 2.10 -17.29 -17.61
CA CYS A 138 2.69 -16.34 -16.65
C CYS A 138 4.21 -16.10 -16.83
N VAL A 139 4.71 -16.12 -18.08
CA VAL A 139 6.16 -15.97 -18.39
C VAL A 139 6.54 -14.53 -18.79
N ASP A 140 5.56 -13.75 -19.25
CA ASP A 140 5.75 -12.37 -19.71
C ASP A 140 5.50 -11.37 -18.56
N GLN A 141 5.54 -10.06 -18.82
CA GLN A 141 5.04 -9.08 -17.84
C GLN A 141 3.53 -9.27 -17.65
N PHE A 142 3.08 -9.22 -16.40
CA PHE A 142 1.65 -9.07 -16.10
C PHE A 142 1.21 -7.66 -16.53
N ALA A 143 -0.02 -7.55 -17.03
CA ALA A 143 -0.57 -6.32 -17.60
C ALA A 143 -1.33 -5.48 -16.57
N VAL A 144 -1.92 -6.15 -15.58
CA VAL A 144 -2.59 -5.56 -14.43
C VAL A 144 -2.16 -6.33 -13.19
N SER A 145 -2.00 -5.63 -12.08
CA SER A 145 -2.12 -6.25 -10.76
C SER A 145 -3.26 -5.60 -9.97
N THR A 146 -4.03 -6.44 -9.26
CA THR A 146 -5.10 -5.99 -8.36
C THR A 146 -4.80 -6.52 -6.96
N THR A 147 -4.56 -5.62 -6.01
CA THR A 147 -4.25 -5.96 -4.61
C THR A 147 -5.44 -5.64 -3.72
N ILE A 148 -6.05 -6.69 -3.18
CA ILE A 148 -7.03 -6.61 -2.10
C ILE A 148 -6.28 -6.47 -0.78
N GLN A 149 -6.68 -5.49 0.01
CA GLN A 149 -6.17 -5.19 1.34
C GLN A 149 -7.31 -5.40 2.34
N SER A 150 -7.10 -6.25 3.35
CA SER A 150 -8.19 -6.72 4.22
C SER A 150 -7.70 -7.12 5.61
N PRO A 151 -8.32 -6.64 6.70
CA PRO A 151 -8.19 -7.29 8.00
C PRO A 151 -8.84 -8.67 7.95
N VAL A 152 -8.24 -9.59 8.70
CA VAL A 152 -8.67 -10.99 8.78
C VAL A 152 -8.71 -11.45 10.22
N LYS A 153 -9.52 -12.48 10.49
CA LYS A 153 -9.57 -13.22 11.74
C LYS A 153 -10.09 -14.63 11.46
N PHE A 154 -9.75 -15.62 12.28
CA PHE A 154 -10.43 -16.91 12.21
C PHE A 154 -11.85 -16.83 12.78
N VAL A 155 -12.72 -17.71 12.30
CA VAL A 155 -14.10 -17.84 12.79
C VAL A 155 -14.09 -18.80 13.98
N GLU A 156 -14.34 -18.29 15.20
CA GLU A 156 -14.30 -19.06 16.46
C GLU A 156 -15.07 -20.39 16.45
N SER A 157 -16.15 -20.49 15.68
CA SER A 157 -16.96 -21.71 15.57
C SER A 157 -16.45 -22.72 14.55
N ASN A 158 -15.50 -22.33 13.69
CA ASN A 158 -14.83 -23.21 12.72
C ASN A 158 -13.52 -22.58 12.21
N GLU A 159 -12.40 -22.97 12.83
CA GLU A 159 -11.03 -22.52 12.52
C GLU A 159 -10.56 -22.83 11.08
N GLN A 160 -11.33 -23.60 10.30
CA GLN A 160 -11.09 -23.76 8.86
C GLN A 160 -11.53 -22.55 8.03
N TYR A 161 -12.19 -21.56 8.64
CA TYR A 161 -12.67 -20.35 7.97
C TYR A 161 -12.04 -19.08 8.53
N MET A 162 -11.57 -18.24 7.62
CA MET A 162 -11.10 -16.89 7.89
C MET A 162 -12.20 -15.90 7.48
N GLU A 163 -12.67 -15.04 8.39
CA GLU A 163 -13.52 -13.90 8.04
C GLU A 163 -12.62 -12.78 7.53
N ILE A 164 -12.90 -12.32 6.31
CA ILE A 164 -12.12 -11.33 5.58
C ILE A 164 -13.03 -10.14 5.28
N THR A 165 -12.58 -8.93 5.61
CA THR A 165 -13.31 -7.69 5.27
C THR A 165 -12.58 -6.93 4.17
N TYR A 166 -13.22 -6.75 3.02
CA TYR A 166 -12.63 -6.04 1.88
C TYR A 166 -12.58 -4.53 2.15
N GLU A 167 -11.53 -4.04 2.82
CA GLU A 167 -11.41 -2.61 3.16
C GLU A 167 -10.95 -1.76 1.98
N LYS A 168 -9.93 -2.22 1.25
CA LYS A 168 -9.27 -1.44 0.20
C LYS A 168 -8.88 -2.33 -0.96
N ILE A 169 -8.98 -1.79 -2.17
CA ILE A 169 -8.57 -2.47 -3.40
C ILE A 169 -7.72 -1.49 -4.20
N LEU A 170 -6.46 -1.87 -4.40
CA LEU A 170 -5.51 -1.17 -5.25
C LEU A 170 -5.49 -1.83 -6.63
N ILE A 171 -5.35 -1.04 -7.68
CA ILE A 171 -5.07 -1.52 -9.04
C ILE A 171 -3.85 -0.81 -9.61
N ASN A 172 -3.02 -1.55 -10.31
CA ASN A 172 -1.83 -1.07 -10.99
C ASN A 172 -1.82 -1.58 -12.44
N PHE A 173 -1.49 -0.70 -13.38
CA PHE A 173 -1.45 -1.00 -14.81
C PHE A 173 0.00 -0.99 -15.29
N HIS A 174 0.39 -2.05 -15.99
CA HIS A 174 1.76 -2.24 -16.50
C HIS A 174 1.81 -2.23 -18.03
N MET A 175 0.67 -2.02 -18.70
CA MET A 175 0.55 -1.90 -20.16
C MET A 175 -0.26 -0.67 -20.57
N GLN A 176 0.33 0.16 -21.42
CA GLN A 176 -0.30 1.39 -21.91
C GLN A 176 -1.59 1.10 -22.70
N GLU A 177 -1.64 0.00 -23.43
CA GLU A 177 -2.80 -0.44 -24.21
C GLU A 177 -4.04 -0.67 -23.34
N LEU A 178 -3.86 -0.95 -22.04
CA LEU A 178 -4.97 -1.08 -21.09
C LEU A 178 -5.46 0.27 -20.59
N LEU A 179 -4.55 1.21 -20.31
CA LEU A 179 -4.88 2.59 -19.95
C LEU A 179 -5.61 3.30 -21.10
N ASP A 180 -5.18 3.08 -22.34
CA ASP A 180 -5.80 3.64 -23.56
C ASP A 180 -7.25 3.16 -23.79
N MET A 181 -7.69 2.08 -23.11
CA MET A 181 -9.07 1.58 -23.17
C MET A 181 -10.02 2.23 -22.13
N ILE A 182 -9.52 2.99 -21.17
CA ILE A 182 -10.31 3.63 -20.11
C ILE A 182 -10.20 5.16 -20.19
N THR A 183 -11.28 5.85 -19.80
CA THR A 183 -11.29 7.32 -19.71
C THR A 183 -11.44 7.74 -18.26
N CYS A 184 -10.36 8.22 -17.66
CA CYS A 184 -10.30 8.67 -16.28
C CYS A 184 -10.45 10.19 -16.15
N THR A 185 -10.88 10.66 -14.97
CA THR A 185 -11.03 12.09 -14.66
C THR A 185 -9.67 12.78 -14.56
N GLU A 186 -8.69 12.08 -14.00
CA GLU A 186 -7.27 12.42 -14.02
C GLU A 186 -6.53 11.30 -14.78
N PRO A 187 -5.44 11.59 -15.51
CA PRO A 187 -4.66 10.55 -16.19
C PRO A 187 -4.05 9.60 -15.15
N LEU A 188 -3.99 8.31 -15.50
CA LEU A 188 -3.25 7.31 -14.74
C LEU A 188 -1.89 7.09 -15.41
N ASP A 189 -0.86 6.90 -14.60
CA ASP A 189 0.48 6.50 -15.00
C ASP A 189 0.64 4.98 -14.84
N LEU A 190 1.59 4.40 -15.56
CA LEU A 190 1.97 3.00 -15.41
C LEU A 190 2.73 2.75 -14.10
N ASP A 191 2.78 1.49 -13.68
CA ASP A 191 3.53 1.00 -12.52
C ASP A 191 3.17 1.69 -11.18
N THR A 192 2.00 2.33 -11.13
CA THR A 192 1.50 3.11 -9.98
C THR A 192 0.25 2.46 -9.38
N ASP A 193 0.22 2.30 -8.05
CA ASP A 193 -0.92 1.75 -7.33
C ASP A 193 -2.01 2.83 -7.12
N TYR A 194 -3.21 2.58 -7.65
CA TYR A 194 -4.37 3.45 -7.46
C TYR A 194 -5.45 2.77 -6.60
N ASP A 195 -5.93 3.48 -5.60
CA ASP A 195 -7.13 3.08 -4.84
C ASP A 195 -8.38 3.27 -5.73
N ILE A 196 -9.11 2.19 -5.99
CA ILE A 196 -10.29 2.24 -6.87
C ILE A 196 -11.41 3.15 -6.33
N THR A 197 -11.37 3.55 -5.06
CA THR A 197 -12.33 4.49 -4.47
C THR A 197 -12.01 5.95 -4.76
N THR A 198 -10.73 6.29 -5.00
CA THR A 198 -10.31 7.66 -5.27
C THR A 198 -10.32 7.98 -6.77
N ILE A 199 -10.11 6.97 -7.63
CA ILE A 199 -10.14 7.16 -9.09
C ILE A 199 -11.54 6.97 -9.71
N SER A 200 -11.85 7.83 -10.66
CA SER A 200 -13.10 7.83 -11.44
C SER A 200 -12.79 7.62 -12.91
N CYS A 201 -12.89 6.36 -13.34
CA CYS A 201 -12.61 5.91 -14.70
C CYS A 201 -13.81 5.23 -15.34
N LYS A 202 -13.95 5.41 -16.65
CA LYS A 202 -15.05 4.87 -17.45
C LYS A 202 -14.58 3.92 -18.54
N ASP A 203 -15.37 2.89 -18.78
CA ASP A 203 -15.22 1.99 -19.93
C ASP A 203 -15.57 2.71 -21.25
N GLY A 204 -15.30 2.06 -22.38
CA GLY A 204 -15.67 2.57 -23.71
C GLY A 204 -17.19 2.71 -23.98
N MET A 205 -18.05 2.33 -23.03
CA MET A 205 -19.51 2.52 -23.06
C MET A 205 -19.97 3.64 -22.10
N GLY A 206 -19.07 4.21 -21.29
CA GLY A 206 -19.33 5.28 -20.33
C GLY A 206 -19.74 4.84 -18.92
N ASN A 207 -19.69 3.54 -18.61
CA ASN A 207 -19.97 2.98 -17.28
C ASN A 207 -18.74 3.10 -16.35
N ASP A 208 -18.94 3.06 -15.03
CA ASP A 208 -17.82 2.97 -14.07
C ASP A 208 -17.06 1.66 -14.29
N PHE A 209 -15.79 1.78 -14.68
CA PHE A 209 -14.94 0.65 -15.05
C PHE A 209 -14.65 -0.27 -13.86
N PHE A 210 -14.62 0.27 -12.64
CA PHE A 210 -14.33 -0.47 -11.41
C PHE A 210 -15.59 -0.92 -10.67
N TYR A 211 -16.77 -0.82 -11.28
CA TYR A 211 -18.05 -1.10 -10.62
C TYR A 211 -18.08 -2.45 -9.90
N GLU A 212 -17.69 -3.53 -10.58
CA GLU A 212 -17.69 -4.88 -10.01
C GLU A 212 -16.69 -5.02 -8.84
N LEU A 213 -15.53 -4.38 -8.89
CA LEU A 213 -14.56 -4.37 -7.79
C LEU A 213 -15.08 -3.57 -6.59
N LYS A 214 -15.64 -2.38 -6.85
CA LYS A 214 -16.26 -1.51 -5.83
C LYS A 214 -17.41 -2.20 -5.10
N LEU A 215 -18.11 -3.14 -5.73
CA LEU A 215 -19.16 -3.93 -5.08
C LEU A 215 -18.64 -4.81 -3.94
N PHE A 216 -17.35 -5.20 -3.92
CA PHE A 216 -16.77 -6.00 -2.84
C PHE A 216 -16.43 -5.19 -1.59
N LEU A 217 -16.16 -3.88 -1.72
CA LEU A 217 -15.72 -3.03 -0.61
C LEU A 217 -16.73 -3.03 0.55
N GLY A 218 -16.21 -3.14 1.76
CA GLY A 218 -16.98 -3.26 3.01
C GLY A 218 -17.70 -4.60 3.20
N ARG A 219 -17.63 -5.55 2.25
CA ARG A 219 -18.21 -6.89 2.45
C ARG A 219 -17.32 -7.75 3.34
N LYS A 220 -17.98 -8.61 4.11
CA LYS A 220 -17.39 -9.70 4.87
C LYS A 220 -17.62 -11.02 4.14
N MET A 221 -16.57 -11.82 3.99
CA MET A 221 -16.67 -13.18 3.46
C MET A 221 -15.91 -14.15 4.36
N ASN A 222 -16.44 -15.36 4.52
CA ASN A 222 -15.75 -16.45 5.20
C ASN A 222 -15.12 -17.34 4.14
N VAL A 223 -13.79 -17.46 4.15
CA VAL A 223 -13.02 -18.22 3.16
C VAL A 223 -12.42 -19.46 3.81
N GLU A 224 -12.54 -20.61 3.15
CA GLU A 224 -11.93 -21.89 3.58
C GLU A 224 -10.40 -21.77 3.45
N VAL A 225 -9.67 -21.99 4.54
CA VAL A 225 -8.20 -21.90 4.60
C VAL A 225 -7.60 -23.12 5.29
N GLU A 226 -6.47 -23.60 4.79
CA GLU A 226 -5.66 -24.64 5.45
C GLU A 226 -4.18 -24.23 5.45
N PHE A 227 -3.48 -24.38 6.57
CA PHE A 227 -2.05 -24.04 6.68
C PHE A 227 -1.19 -25.28 6.93
N GLY A 228 -0.03 -25.32 6.29
CA GLY A 228 1.05 -26.27 6.54
C GLY A 228 2.42 -25.58 6.54
N GLU A 229 3.46 -26.31 6.93
CA GLU A 229 4.84 -25.79 7.11
C GLU A 229 5.36 -24.97 5.90
N LYS A 230 5.00 -25.37 4.68
CA LYS A 230 5.53 -24.80 3.42
C LYS A 230 4.45 -24.44 2.40
N THR A 231 3.18 -24.57 2.77
CA THR A 231 2.04 -24.41 1.84
C THR A 231 0.84 -23.87 2.58
N ALA A 232 0.01 -23.09 1.91
CA ALA A 232 -1.34 -22.75 2.37
C ALA A 232 -2.36 -23.11 1.29
N THR A 233 -3.62 -23.26 1.68
CA THR A 233 -4.75 -23.20 0.75
C THR A 233 -5.67 -22.05 1.12
N TYR A 234 -6.26 -21.41 0.10
CA TYR A 234 -7.20 -20.29 0.25
C TYR A 234 -8.31 -20.47 -0.79
N ASP A 235 -9.55 -20.69 -0.33
CA ASP A 235 -10.71 -21.11 -1.13
C ASP A 235 -10.41 -22.33 -2.06
N GLY A 236 -9.54 -23.22 -1.57
CA GLY A 236 -9.07 -24.40 -2.33
C GLY A 236 -8.02 -24.12 -3.41
N LEU A 237 -7.54 -22.88 -3.59
CA LEU A 237 -6.32 -22.62 -4.35
C LEU A 237 -5.07 -22.93 -3.50
N PRO A 238 -4.09 -23.68 -4.03
CA PRO A 238 -2.81 -23.94 -3.35
C PRO A 238 -1.83 -22.77 -3.54
N PHE A 239 -1.10 -22.47 -2.46
CA PHE A 239 0.01 -21.52 -2.43
C PHE A 239 1.23 -22.17 -1.80
N ASP A 240 2.41 -21.93 -2.36
CA ASP A 240 3.69 -22.28 -1.78
C ASP A 240 4.22 -21.11 -0.94
N ARG A 241 4.80 -21.40 0.24
CA ARG A 241 5.32 -20.39 1.17
C ARG A 241 6.71 -19.95 0.73
N LEU A 242 6.87 -18.67 0.41
CA LEU A 242 8.13 -18.09 -0.08
C LEU A 242 9.05 -17.61 1.05
N SER A 243 8.50 -16.95 2.08
CA SER A 243 9.29 -16.39 3.18
C SER A 243 8.47 -16.13 4.45
N ASP A 244 9.18 -15.91 5.56
CA ASP A 244 8.62 -15.38 6.81
C ASP A 244 8.28 -13.87 6.73
N THR A 245 8.36 -13.22 5.57
CA THR A 245 8.08 -11.78 5.43
C THR A 245 6.61 -11.50 5.75
N GLY A 246 6.34 -10.72 6.80
CA GLY A 246 5.00 -10.51 7.34
C GLY A 246 4.79 -11.13 8.73
N CYS A 247 5.69 -12.02 9.15
CA CYS A 247 5.81 -12.45 10.54
C CYS A 247 6.63 -11.45 11.37
N THR A 248 6.19 -11.18 12.59
CA THR A 248 6.97 -10.45 13.59
C THR A 248 6.81 -11.07 14.98
N CYS A 249 7.53 -10.53 15.98
CA CYS A 249 7.36 -10.86 17.39
C CYS A 249 7.09 -9.57 18.17
N ALA A 250 6.36 -9.66 19.28
CA ALA A 250 6.02 -8.50 20.10
C ALA A 250 7.30 -7.80 20.60
N LYS A 251 8.34 -8.56 20.98
CA LYS A 251 9.65 -8.01 21.39
C LYS A 251 10.29 -7.11 20.33
N ASP A 252 10.14 -7.43 19.05
CA ASP A 252 10.73 -6.66 17.94
C ASP A 252 9.97 -5.34 17.74
N ILE A 253 8.64 -5.37 17.90
CA ILE A 253 7.79 -4.18 17.93
C ILE A 253 8.17 -3.26 19.10
N ILE A 254 8.36 -3.80 20.32
CA ILE A 254 8.76 -3.00 21.49
C ILE A 254 10.16 -2.42 21.32
N LYS A 255 11.11 -3.21 20.82
CA LYS A 255 12.47 -2.75 20.54
C LYS A 255 12.49 -1.61 19.51
N LYS A 256 11.75 -1.75 18.40
CA LYS A 256 11.60 -0.69 17.38
C LYS A 256 10.95 0.57 17.96
N SER A 257 9.97 0.40 18.85
CA SER A 257 9.35 1.52 19.58
C SER A 257 10.33 2.20 20.53
N ALA A 258 11.15 1.43 21.25
CA ALA A 258 12.11 1.93 22.24
C ALA A 258 13.32 2.66 21.61
N SER A 259 13.73 2.31 20.39
CA SER A 259 14.73 3.07 19.62
C SER A 259 14.23 4.45 19.18
N MET A 260 12.92 4.65 19.09
CA MET A 260 12.28 5.90 18.63
C MET A 260 11.94 6.87 19.78
N ILE A 261 12.53 6.69 20.97
CA ILE A 261 12.37 7.56 22.15
C ILE A 261 13.43 8.70 22.19
N PRO A 262 14.04 9.00 21.03
CA PRO A 262 15.41 9.49 20.80
C PRO A 262 16.55 9.12 21.77
N LYS A 263 17.73 8.84 21.21
CA LYS A 263 19.05 8.97 21.84
C LYS A 263 19.99 9.74 20.89
N ALA A 264 19.87 11.08 20.81
CA ALA A 264 20.42 11.84 19.66
C ALA A 264 20.87 13.31 19.93
N VAL A 265 22.16 13.53 20.19
CA VAL A 265 22.78 14.86 20.38
C VAL A 265 23.24 15.40 19.01
N PRO A 266 22.91 16.63 18.52
CA PRO A 266 23.32 17.88 19.20
C PRO A 266 22.43 19.15 18.95
N LYS A 267 23.07 20.27 18.53
CA LYS A 267 22.57 21.65 18.35
C LYS A 267 21.35 21.82 17.43
N ALA A 268 20.42 22.67 17.84
CA ALA A 268 19.41 23.23 16.95
C ALA A 268 20.00 24.34 16.05
N THR A 269 19.45 24.49 14.85
CA THR A 269 19.75 25.61 13.93
C THR A 269 18.52 26.47 13.71
N GLU A 270 18.58 27.74 14.10
CA GLU A 270 17.55 28.71 13.74
C GLU A 270 17.59 29.05 12.24
N THR A 271 16.44 28.89 11.58
CA THR A 271 16.05 29.79 10.50
C THR A 271 15.55 31.10 11.12
N LYS A 272 16.07 32.24 10.68
CA LYS A 272 15.79 33.57 11.25
C LYS A 272 14.41 34.14 10.86
N ASN A 273 13.33 33.40 11.14
CA ASN A 273 11.96 33.86 10.95
C ASN A 273 11.24 33.95 12.30
N GLU A 274 10.85 35.17 12.69
CA GLU A 274 10.21 35.48 13.98
C GLU A 274 8.77 34.91 14.11
N ASP A 275 8.18 34.49 12.98
CA ASP A 275 6.83 33.91 12.90
C ASP A 275 6.76 32.40 13.21
N ILE A 276 7.88 31.72 13.44
CA ILE A 276 7.91 30.28 13.72
C ILE A 276 7.31 29.99 15.11
N LYS A 277 6.15 29.32 15.13
CA LYS A 277 5.48 28.87 16.36
C LYS A 277 6.08 27.54 16.84
N PHE A 278 6.80 27.56 17.96
CA PHE A 278 7.44 26.36 18.54
C PHE A 278 6.47 25.39 19.24
N CYS A 279 5.39 25.90 19.82
CA CYS A 279 4.30 25.08 20.36
C CYS A 279 3.34 24.67 19.23
N GLY A 280 2.57 23.60 19.47
CA GLY A 280 1.57 23.10 18.54
C GLY A 280 1.51 21.58 18.49
N ARG A 281 0.65 21.08 17.61
CA ARG A 281 0.55 19.65 17.27
C ARG A 281 1.15 19.41 15.89
N TYR A 282 1.89 18.33 15.78
CA TYR A 282 2.62 17.90 14.61
C TYR A 282 2.41 16.39 14.40
N SER A 283 2.45 15.91 13.16
CA SER A 283 2.33 14.49 12.87
C SER A 283 3.26 14.08 11.72
N THR A 284 3.82 12.88 11.78
CA THR A 284 4.55 12.28 10.65
C THR A 284 3.63 11.91 9.47
N GLY A 285 2.31 11.87 9.69
CA GLY A 285 1.43 11.02 8.88
C GLY A 285 1.81 9.54 9.06
N CYS A 286 1.32 8.68 8.17
CA CYS A 286 1.75 7.28 8.17
C CYS A 286 3.12 7.12 7.50
N VAL A 287 4.12 6.67 8.26
CA VAL A 287 5.43 6.27 7.74
C VAL A 287 5.39 4.78 7.44
N SER A 288 5.11 4.45 6.17
CA SER A 288 5.00 3.08 5.67
C SER A 288 6.31 2.31 5.74
N SER A 289 6.24 1.03 6.10
CA SER A 289 7.38 0.11 6.08
C SER A 289 6.88 -1.33 5.86
N PRO A 290 7.59 -2.21 5.11
CA PRO A 290 7.04 -3.51 4.69
C PRO A 290 6.59 -4.47 5.80
N LEU A 291 7.02 -4.26 7.04
CA LEU A 291 6.68 -5.08 8.20
C LEU A 291 5.90 -4.31 9.29
N VAL A 292 6.32 -3.09 9.60
CA VAL A 292 5.79 -2.29 10.72
C VAL A 292 5.85 -0.81 10.38
N SER A 293 4.71 -0.23 9.98
CA SER A 293 4.52 1.21 9.80
C SER A 293 4.21 1.90 11.13
N MET A 294 4.27 3.23 11.13
CA MET A 294 4.14 4.01 12.35
C MET A 294 3.54 5.40 12.06
N GLN A 295 2.92 5.98 13.09
CA GLN A 295 2.48 7.37 13.08
C GLN A 295 2.86 8.00 14.42
N ALA A 296 3.58 9.12 14.40
CA ALA A 296 3.93 9.86 15.60
C ALA A 296 3.17 11.20 15.64
N ASP A 297 2.32 11.39 16.65
CA ASP A 297 1.40 12.53 16.81
C ASP A 297 1.87 13.50 17.91
N MET A 298 3.04 14.09 17.68
CA MET A 298 3.71 14.92 18.66
C MET A 298 2.94 16.20 19.02
N LYS A 299 2.84 16.49 20.33
CA LYS A 299 2.29 17.72 20.88
C LYS A 299 3.32 18.44 21.75
N ILE A 300 3.65 19.67 21.38
CA ILE A 300 4.56 20.53 22.12
C ILE A 300 3.76 21.61 22.87
N LEU A 301 3.89 21.62 24.20
CA LEU A 301 3.20 22.57 25.08
C LEU A 301 4.07 23.80 25.36
N GLY A 302 3.48 24.98 25.26
CA GLY A 302 4.21 26.23 25.53
C GLY A 302 3.36 27.49 25.36
N MET A 303 4.03 28.65 25.46
CA MET A 303 3.46 29.94 25.07
C MET A 303 3.87 30.24 23.63
N MET A 304 3.00 30.87 22.84
CA MET A 304 3.38 31.28 21.48
C MET A 304 4.60 32.22 21.49
N HIS A 305 5.49 32.03 20.51
CA HIS A 305 6.76 32.75 20.33
C HIS A 305 7.72 32.68 21.54
N LYS A 306 7.58 31.66 22.40
CA LYS A 306 8.56 31.33 23.45
C LYS A 306 9.05 29.89 23.29
N ASN A 307 10.18 29.60 23.92
CA ASN A 307 10.68 28.24 24.07
C ASN A 307 9.59 27.39 24.76
N PRO A 308 9.20 26.24 24.18
CA PRO A 308 8.24 25.33 24.79
C PRO A 308 8.81 24.65 26.04
N ILE A 309 7.91 24.10 26.87
CA ILE A 309 8.24 23.63 28.22
C ILE A 309 8.03 22.13 28.40
N TYR A 310 7.24 21.48 27.55
CA TYR A 310 6.86 20.08 27.72
C TYR A 310 6.51 19.43 26.38
N LEU A 311 6.83 18.15 26.27
CA LEU A 311 6.60 17.30 25.11
C LEU A 311 5.65 16.16 25.48
N GLN A 312 4.72 15.87 24.59
CA GLN A 312 4.00 14.59 24.55
C GLN A 312 4.18 13.99 23.16
N TYR A 313 4.67 12.76 23.08
CA TYR A 313 5.03 12.08 21.84
C TYR A 313 4.40 10.68 21.85
N PRO A 314 3.10 10.57 21.48
CA PRO A 314 2.47 9.30 21.14
C PRO A 314 3.00 8.78 19.80
N LEU A 315 3.52 7.56 19.81
CA LEU A 315 3.92 6.77 18.66
C LEU A 315 2.96 5.58 18.55
N SER A 316 2.04 5.64 17.60
CA SER A 316 1.24 4.48 17.20
C SER A 316 2.05 3.59 16.27
N VAL A 317 2.03 2.28 16.52
CA VAL A 317 2.78 1.28 15.77
C VAL A 317 1.82 0.27 15.16
N TYR A 318 1.93 0.09 13.85
CA TYR A 318 0.98 -0.66 13.03
C TYR A 318 1.67 -1.83 12.35
N LEU A 319 0.97 -2.95 12.22
CA LEU A 319 1.47 -4.11 11.48
C LEU A 319 1.26 -3.92 9.96
N GLY A 320 2.32 -4.13 9.19
CA GLY A 320 2.33 -3.87 7.75
C GLY A 320 2.67 -2.44 7.38
N ASP A 321 2.49 -2.09 6.11
CA ASP A 321 2.87 -0.83 5.50
C ASP A 321 1.82 0.29 5.62
N GLN A 322 0.66 0.00 6.21
CA GLN A 322 -0.46 0.94 6.34
C GLN A 322 -0.83 1.16 7.81
N CYS A 323 -1.12 2.41 8.16
CA CYS A 323 -1.55 2.81 9.50
C CYS A 323 -3.07 2.81 9.59
N THR A 324 -3.68 1.68 9.97
CA THR A 324 -5.14 1.55 10.13
C THR A 324 -5.48 1.04 11.54
N GLU A 325 -6.68 1.35 12.04
CA GLU A 325 -7.09 0.91 13.39
C GLU A 325 -7.04 -0.62 13.54
N ALA A 326 -7.33 -1.37 12.47
CA ALA A 326 -7.26 -2.83 12.47
C ALA A 326 -5.84 -3.40 12.56
N THR A 327 -4.82 -2.62 12.17
CA THR A 327 -3.40 -3.00 12.27
C THR A 327 -2.68 -2.33 13.45
N GLU A 328 -3.31 -1.45 14.23
CA GLU A 328 -2.70 -0.81 15.40
C GLU A 328 -2.37 -1.86 16.46
N MET A 329 -1.08 -2.07 16.73
CA MET A 329 -0.59 -3.09 17.68
C MET A 329 -0.40 -2.50 19.09
N THR A 330 0.18 -1.31 19.15
CA THR A 330 0.45 -0.59 20.39
C THR A 330 0.59 0.90 20.14
N VAL A 331 0.32 1.70 21.16
CA VAL A 331 0.67 3.13 21.21
C VAL A 331 1.61 3.34 22.39
N VAL A 332 2.78 3.93 22.14
CA VAL A 332 3.78 4.29 23.15
C VAL A 332 3.80 5.81 23.27
N THR A 333 3.39 6.35 24.41
CA THR A 333 3.37 7.79 24.65
C THR A 333 4.49 8.19 25.59
N VAL A 334 5.53 8.81 25.03
CA VAL A 334 6.63 9.43 25.77
C VAL A 334 6.19 10.82 26.21
N SER A 335 6.45 11.20 27.44
CA SER A 335 6.25 12.57 27.94
C SER A 335 7.47 13.05 28.72
N GLY A 336 7.68 14.37 28.74
CA GLY A 336 8.81 14.96 29.46
C GLY A 336 8.95 16.47 29.31
N PRO A 337 9.55 17.16 30.31
CA PRO A 337 9.92 18.56 30.19
C PRO A 337 10.99 18.79 29.10
N LEU A 338 10.87 19.95 28.46
CA LEU A 338 11.83 20.49 27.51
C LEU A 338 12.68 21.58 28.17
N GLN A 339 14.00 21.46 28.10
CA GLN A 339 14.95 22.46 28.62
C GLN A 339 15.83 22.99 27.49
N PHE A 340 15.73 24.29 27.20
CA PHE A 340 16.55 24.96 26.19
C PHE A 340 17.81 25.51 26.85
N LYS A 341 19.01 25.06 26.42
CA LYS A 341 20.27 25.42 27.11
C LYS A 341 20.70 26.88 26.90
N ASN A 342 20.32 27.49 25.78
CA ASN A 342 20.56 28.91 25.49
C ASN A 342 19.55 29.44 24.45
N ASP A 343 19.29 30.74 24.47
CA ASP A 343 18.36 31.39 23.51
C ASP A 343 18.95 31.56 22.09
N VAL A 344 20.24 31.23 21.90
CA VAL A 344 21.00 31.52 20.66
C VAL A 344 21.29 30.28 19.82
N GLU A 345 21.56 29.13 20.44
CA GLU A 345 21.78 27.85 19.74
C GLU A 345 20.63 26.86 19.99
N LYS A 346 19.66 27.21 20.84
CA LYS A 346 18.38 26.53 21.10
C LYS A 346 18.45 25.00 21.23
N SER A 347 19.59 24.47 21.70
CA SER A 347 19.74 23.04 21.97
C SER A 347 18.76 22.60 23.06
N VAL A 348 18.01 21.55 22.76
CA VAL A 348 16.92 21.05 23.59
C VAL A 348 17.37 19.80 24.31
N THR A 349 17.31 19.80 25.64
CA THR A 349 17.33 18.59 26.46
C THR A 349 15.88 18.18 26.74
N VAL A 350 15.52 16.98 26.31
CA VAL A 350 14.31 16.29 26.75
C VAL A 350 14.70 15.43 27.95
N THR A 351 13.94 15.50 29.04
CA THR A 351 14.06 14.48 30.11
C THR A 351 12.78 13.68 30.10
N VAL A 352 12.85 12.40 29.75
CA VAL A 352 11.65 11.54 29.75
C VAL A 352 11.22 11.35 31.21
N ASP A 353 10.08 11.92 31.61
CA ASP A 353 9.54 11.77 32.97
C ASP A 353 8.51 10.64 33.06
N LYS A 354 7.87 10.30 31.93
CA LYS A 354 6.85 9.26 31.85
C LYS A 354 6.84 8.57 30.50
N VAL A 355 6.72 7.24 30.50
CA VAL A 355 6.40 6.44 29.32
C VAL A 355 5.11 5.68 29.62
N LEU A 356 4.06 5.98 28.86
CA LEU A 356 2.80 5.26 28.87
C LEU A 356 2.75 4.29 27.69
N MET A 357 2.14 3.13 27.89
CA MET A 357 1.94 2.13 26.85
C MET A 357 0.48 1.66 26.82
N LYS A 358 -0.12 1.65 25.64
CA LYS A 358 -1.48 1.17 25.38
C LYS A 358 -1.43 0.02 24.37
N PHE A 359 -1.78 -1.18 24.80
CA PHE A 359 -1.93 -2.33 23.90
C PHE A 359 -3.27 -2.26 23.19
N THR A 360 -3.29 -2.41 21.88
CA THR A 360 -4.51 -2.29 21.06
C THR A 360 -4.88 -3.58 20.36
N ASN A 361 -3.99 -4.57 20.38
CA ASN A 361 -4.17 -5.88 19.78
C ASN A 361 -3.87 -7.00 20.81
N GLU A 362 -4.73 -8.01 20.91
CA GLU A 362 -4.63 -9.07 21.94
C GLU A 362 -3.37 -9.93 21.76
N MET A 363 -2.93 -10.12 20.52
CA MET A 363 -1.72 -10.88 20.24
C MET A 363 -0.47 -10.25 20.87
N MET A 364 -0.44 -8.92 21.04
CA MET A 364 0.68 -8.24 21.71
C MET A 364 0.71 -8.56 23.21
N ILE A 365 -0.46 -8.83 23.80
CA ILE A 365 -0.60 -9.19 25.21
C ILE A 365 -0.23 -10.66 25.42
N SER A 366 -0.63 -11.56 24.51
CA SER A 366 -0.41 -13.01 24.67
C SER A 366 1.06 -13.44 24.69
N GLN A 367 1.97 -12.63 24.14
CA GLN A 367 3.42 -12.89 24.21
C GLN A 367 4.09 -12.44 25.52
N TYR A 368 3.33 -11.89 26.48
CA TYR A 368 3.85 -11.42 27.76
C TYR A 368 3.18 -12.10 28.96
N THR A 369 4.01 -12.65 29.84
CA THR A 369 3.59 -13.10 31.17
C THR A 369 3.82 -11.97 32.17
N CYS A 370 2.75 -11.34 32.63
CA CYS A 370 2.79 -10.23 33.58
C CYS A 370 2.23 -10.61 34.96
N SER A 371 2.66 -9.91 36.00
CA SER A 371 2.15 -10.09 37.38
C SER A 371 0.68 -9.69 37.54
N GLU A 372 0.27 -8.62 36.86
CA GLU A 372 -1.13 -8.29 36.58
C GLU A 372 -1.41 -8.50 35.08
N PRO A 373 -2.54 -9.11 34.68
CA PRO A 373 -2.90 -9.24 33.27
C PRO A 373 -3.01 -7.89 32.56
N LEU A 374 -2.46 -7.81 31.35
CA LEU A 374 -2.66 -6.66 30.48
C LEU A 374 -4.07 -6.70 29.87
N GLU A 375 -4.65 -5.51 29.68
CA GLU A 375 -5.96 -5.29 29.09
C GLU A 375 -5.83 -4.41 27.85
N LEU A 376 -6.66 -4.66 26.84
CA LEU A 376 -6.73 -3.80 25.66
C LEU A 376 -7.16 -2.37 26.00
N ASN A 377 -6.60 -1.41 25.27
CA ASN A 377 -6.93 0.02 25.29
C ASN A 377 -6.76 0.71 26.65
N LYS A 378 -6.18 0.03 27.64
CA LYS A 378 -5.77 0.59 28.93
C LYS A 378 -4.34 1.12 28.83
N GLU A 379 -4.12 2.32 29.38
CA GLU A 379 -2.79 2.92 29.46
C GLU A 379 -2.07 2.43 30.72
N TYR A 380 -0.86 1.90 30.53
CA TYR A 380 0.03 1.43 31.59
C TYR A 380 1.23 2.34 31.71
N ASP A 381 1.63 2.70 32.94
CA ASP A 381 2.93 3.29 33.17
C ASP A 381 3.99 2.19 33.09
N VAL A 382 4.93 2.33 32.16
CA VAL A 382 5.95 1.31 31.89
C VAL A 382 6.83 1.03 33.12
N THR A 383 6.97 1.97 34.06
CA THR A 383 7.68 1.73 35.33
C THR A 383 6.96 0.76 36.27
N THR A 384 5.64 0.61 36.12
CA THR A 384 4.79 -0.26 36.94
C THR A 384 4.61 -1.66 36.35
N LEU A 385 4.96 -1.87 35.08
CA LEU A 385 4.84 -3.16 34.40
C LEU A 385 5.96 -4.12 34.83
N ASP A 386 5.59 -5.18 35.56
CA ASP A 386 6.43 -6.36 35.79
C ASP A 386 5.94 -7.50 34.88
N CYS A 387 6.61 -7.64 33.74
CA CYS A 387 6.29 -8.58 32.68
C CYS A 387 7.55 -9.32 32.20
N LYS A 388 7.31 -10.47 31.56
CA LYS A 388 8.31 -11.33 30.94
C LYS A 388 7.91 -11.68 29.52
N ASP A 389 8.85 -11.59 28.59
CA ASP A 389 8.71 -12.17 27.25
C ASP A 389 8.96 -13.70 27.26
N GLU A 390 8.84 -14.33 26.10
CA GLU A 390 9.07 -15.77 25.89
C GLU A 390 10.48 -16.23 26.31
N GLU A 391 11.46 -15.33 26.33
CA GLU A 391 12.85 -15.62 26.75
C GLU A 391 13.07 -15.39 28.26
N GLY A 392 12.06 -14.89 28.98
CA GLY A 392 12.13 -14.55 30.40
C GLY A 392 12.76 -13.17 30.69
N ASN A 393 12.94 -12.33 29.68
CA ASN A 393 13.49 -10.98 29.82
C ASN A 393 12.37 -9.95 30.10
N ASP A 394 12.74 -8.78 30.64
CA ASP A 394 11.81 -7.64 30.77
C ASP A 394 11.73 -6.92 29.42
N PRO A 395 10.61 -7.02 28.67
CA PRO A 395 10.51 -6.46 27.32
C PRO A 395 10.59 -4.93 27.31
N PHE A 396 10.34 -4.28 28.45
CA PHE A 396 10.34 -2.83 28.57
C PHE A 396 11.63 -2.27 29.16
N ALA A 397 12.66 -3.10 29.39
CA ALA A 397 13.92 -2.68 30.00
C ALA A 397 14.56 -1.47 29.29
N ASP A 398 14.57 -1.46 27.95
CA ASP A 398 15.12 -0.36 27.15
C ASP A 398 14.32 0.94 27.32
N MET A 399 13.00 0.88 27.49
CA MET A 399 12.16 2.05 27.76
C MET A 399 12.37 2.55 29.20
N LYS A 400 12.38 1.64 30.18
CA LYS A 400 12.67 1.94 31.60
C LYS A 400 14.04 2.60 31.75
N SER A 401 15.04 2.16 30.99
CA SER A 401 16.41 2.72 31.02
C SER A 401 16.51 4.18 30.58
N GLN A 402 15.51 4.72 29.89
CA GLN A 402 15.49 6.09 29.36
C GLN A 402 14.76 7.07 30.29
N ILE A 403 13.97 6.58 31.25
CA ILE A 403 13.20 7.41 32.17
C ILE A 403 14.15 8.09 33.17
N GLY A 404 13.98 9.39 33.34
CA GLY A 404 14.84 10.24 34.16
C GLY A 404 16.21 10.57 33.55
N VAL A 405 16.53 10.02 32.36
CA VAL A 405 17.77 10.34 31.65
C VAL A 405 17.57 11.63 30.83
N PRO A 406 18.39 12.67 31.05
CA PRO A 406 18.37 13.85 30.19
C PRO A 406 19.05 13.54 28.86
N THR A 407 18.27 13.55 27.78
CA THR A 407 18.72 13.33 26.41
C THR A 407 18.67 14.64 25.66
N ASP A 408 19.80 15.08 25.10
CA ASP A 408 19.77 16.15 24.10
C ASP A 408 19.14 15.63 22.80
N VAL A 409 18.35 16.46 22.13
CA VAL A 409 17.65 16.11 20.88
C VAL A 409 17.77 17.25 19.87
N GLU A 410 18.17 16.94 18.63
CA GLU A 410 18.17 17.94 17.55
C GLU A 410 16.75 18.16 17.01
N MET A 411 16.24 19.39 17.20
CA MET A 411 14.92 19.83 16.74
C MET A 411 15.08 21.06 15.82
N ALA A 412 14.64 20.94 14.56
CA ALA A 412 14.63 22.03 13.58
C ALA A 412 13.19 22.43 13.23
N PHE A 413 12.76 23.59 13.71
CA PHE A 413 11.40 24.11 13.49
C PHE A 413 11.31 24.88 12.17
N GLY A 414 10.36 24.51 11.31
CA GLY A 414 9.94 25.26 10.13
C GLY A 414 8.59 25.94 10.33
N GLU A 415 8.13 26.67 9.31
CA GLU A 415 6.80 27.33 9.32
C GLU A 415 5.65 26.30 9.45
N LYS A 416 5.79 25.15 8.77
CA LYS A 416 4.77 24.10 8.66
C LYS A 416 5.26 22.71 9.09
N SER A 417 6.44 22.61 9.71
CA SER A 417 7.00 21.33 10.12
C SER A 417 7.91 21.44 11.35
N LEU A 418 8.15 20.31 11.99
CA LEU A 418 9.30 20.05 12.84
C LEU A 418 10.10 18.92 12.21
N THR A 419 11.42 19.01 12.26
CA THR A 419 12.32 17.93 11.84
C THR A 419 13.21 17.51 13.00
N PHE A 420 13.25 16.21 13.28
CA PHE A 420 14.28 15.59 14.11
C PHE A 420 15.39 15.08 13.19
N LYS A 421 16.66 15.31 13.54
CA LYS A 421 17.78 14.72 12.78
C LYS A 421 18.32 13.50 13.51
N ASP A 422 18.58 12.46 12.73
CA ASP A 422 19.22 11.26 13.23
C ASP A 422 20.75 11.45 13.33
N PRO A 423 21.39 11.09 14.46
CA PRO A 423 22.83 11.24 14.66
C PRO A 423 23.67 10.18 13.93
N GLU A 424 23.07 9.06 13.54
CA GLU A 424 23.72 7.96 12.81
C GLU A 424 23.66 8.16 11.28
N GLY A 425 22.88 9.14 10.82
CA GLY A 425 22.87 9.61 9.43
C GLY A 425 21.76 9.03 8.56
N GLU A 426 20.72 8.46 9.16
CA GLU A 426 19.47 8.11 8.46
C GLU A 426 18.68 9.36 8.02
N GLU A 427 17.61 9.17 7.22
CA GLU A 427 16.78 10.29 6.80
C GLU A 427 16.09 10.96 7.99
N PRO A 428 16.09 12.30 8.07
CA PRO A 428 15.58 13.01 9.23
C PRO A 428 14.05 12.89 9.33
N LEU A 429 13.54 12.52 10.51
CA LEU A 429 12.10 12.39 10.74
C LEU A 429 11.41 13.76 10.66
N VAL A 430 10.56 13.94 9.65
CA VAL A 430 9.77 15.16 9.44
C VAL A 430 8.35 14.96 9.97
N LEU A 431 7.86 15.93 10.76
CA LEU A 431 6.49 16.01 11.24
C LEU A 431 5.85 17.28 10.68
N GLU A 432 4.73 17.16 9.98
CA GLU A 432 3.94 18.28 9.51
C GLU A 432 3.15 18.93 10.66
N ARG A 433 3.03 20.25 10.66
CA ARG A 433 2.26 21.01 11.64
C ARG A 433 0.77 20.87 11.36
N LEU A 434 0.04 20.21 12.25
CA LEU A 434 -1.42 20.08 12.18
C LEU A 434 -2.16 21.29 12.76
N GLY A 435 -1.61 21.95 13.79
CA GLY A 435 -2.26 23.12 14.38
C GLY A 435 -1.61 23.68 15.64
N ASP A 436 -2.27 24.66 16.25
CA ASP A 436 -1.81 25.38 17.45
C ASP A 436 -2.22 24.69 18.77
N GLU A 437 -2.69 23.43 18.73
CA GLU A 437 -3.04 22.65 19.92
C GLU A 437 -1.82 22.48 20.84
N GLY A 438 -1.92 22.95 22.09
CA GLY A 438 -0.79 22.99 23.03
C GLY A 438 -0.10 24.36 23.13
N CYS A 439 -0.39 25.29 22.21
CA CYS A 439 -0.04 26.69 22.40
C CYS A 439 -0.98 27.40 23.37
N THR A 440 -0.42 28.26 24.21
CA THR A 440 -1.16 29.24 25.00
C THR A 440 -0.90 30.66 24.49
N CYS A 441 -1.97 31.42 24.28
CA CYS A 441 -1.88 32.84 23.95
C CYS A 441 -1.52 33.64 25.20
N TYR A 442 -0.61 34.62 25.06
CA TYR A 442 -0.46 35.68 26.05
C TYR A 442 -1.68 36.61 25.99
N LYS A 443 -2.81 36.21 26.60
CA LYS A 443 -3.94 37.13 26.81
C LYS A 443 -3.47 38.23 27.76
N ASN A 444 -3.58 39.47 27.31
CA ASN A 444 -3.13 40.68 27.97
C ASN A 444 -3.37 40.69 29.50
N LEU A 445 -2.31 40.49 30.29
CA LEU A 445 -2.27 40.87 31.71
C LEU A 445 -2.08 42.39 31.84
N ARG A 446 -3.06 43.13 31.30
CA ARG A 446 -3.32 44.55 31.54
C ARG A 446 -4.84 44.74 31.53
N ALA A 447 -5.45 44.39 32.65
CA ALA A 447 -6.72 44.94 33.11
C ALA A 447 -6.40 46.01 34.17
#